data_AF-R0MMN2-F1
#
_entry.id   AF-R0MMN2-F1
#
_cell.length_a   1.000
_cell.length_b   1.000
_cell.length_c   1.000
_cell.angle_alpha   90.00
_cell.angle_beta   90.00
_cell.angle_gamma   90.00
#
_symmetry.space_group_name_H-M   'P 1'
#
loop_
_entity.id
_entity.type
_entity.pdbx_description
1 polymer ?
#
loop_
_entity_poly.entity_id
_entity_poly.type
_entity_poly.pdbx_seq_one_letter_code
_entity_poly.pdbx_strand_id
1 'polypeptide(L)'
;MEEVLFYLDTTRPVFTKSDVIYKILKNYLINSNKKEMTIDVLGTFYGTFNKYKVSTELLPILCTSLANENLQYKTFPLIDMILKDLKDHKEQIISREWSFEAFKDFFSRKGKDVKNNKRSYKEIQNKQEVQNNKETHINSKITNTPGYYFFSRETN
;
A
#
# COMPACT_ATOMS: atom_id res chain seq x y z
N MET A 1 17.19 -7.67 -11.93
CA MET A 1 15.93 -6.97 -12.26
C MET A 1 16.08 -6.08 -13.49
N GLU A 2 17.14 -5.28 -13.60
CA GLU A 2 17.38 -4.41 -14.77
C GLU A 2 17.52 -5.19 -16.09
N GLU A 3 18.16 -6.36 -16.05
CA GLU A 3 18.35 -7.24 -17.22
C GLU A 3 17.03 -7.65 -17.89
N VAL A 4 15.95 -7.81 -17.12
CA VAL A 4 14.64 -8.20 -17.66
C VAL A 4 14.01 -7.06 -18.42
N LEU A 5 14.03 -5.84 -17.87
CA LEU A 5 13.51 -4.66 -18.57
C LEU A 5 14.32 -4.37 -19.83
N PHE A 6 15.65 -4.47 -19.71
CA PHE A 6 16.55 -4.29 -20.85
C PHE A 6 16.30 -5.32 -21.95
N TYR A 7 16.15 -6.60 -21.60
CA TYR A 7 15.81 -7.65 -22.55
C TYR A 7 14.47 -7.38 -23.23
N LEU A 8 13.43 -7.02 -22.46
CA LEU A 8 12.10 -6.75 -23.02
C LEU A 8 12.11 -5.55 -23.97
N ASP A 9 12.84 -4.49 -23.63
CA ASP A 9 12.95 -3.30 -24.45
C ASP A 9 13.72 -3.55 -25.77
N THR A 10 14.83 -4.28 -25.68
CA THR A 10 15.72 -4.55 -26.82
C THR A 10 15.18 -5.62 -27.77
N THR A 11 14.66 -6.72 -27.24
CA THR A 11 14.27 -7.87 -28.06
C THR A 11 12.81 -7.83 -28.52
N ARG A 12 11.98 -7.03 -27.86
CA ARG A 12 10.53 -6.89 -28.11
C ARG A 12 9.86 -8.23 -28.48
N PRO A 13 9.98 -9.27 -27.64
CA PRO A 13 9.56 -10.61 -28.04
C PRO A 13 8.05 -10.65 -28.30
N VAL A 14 7.62 -11.43 -29.28
CA VAL A 14 6.20 -11.74 -29.47
C VAL A 14 5.84 -12.85 -28.51
N PHE A 15 5.04 -12.54 -27.48
CA PHE A 15 4.65 -13.52 -26.48
C PHE A 15 3.25 -14.08 -26.74
N THR A 16 3.11 -15.40 -26.65
CA THR A 16 1.82 -16.10 -26.67
C THR A 16 1.04 -15.95 -25.37
N LYS A 17 1.71 -15.65 -24.26
CA LYS A 17 1.12 -15.42 -22.93
C LYS A 17 1.43 -14.01 -22.41
N SER A 18 0.77 -13.00 -22.97
CA SER A 18 0.94 -11.59 -22.59
C SER A 18 0.65 -11.31 -21.11
N ASP A 19 -0.13 -12.18 -20.44
CA ASP A 19 -0.42 -12.10 -19.01
C ASP A 19 0.81 -12.17 -18.10
N VAL A 20 1.87 -12.88 -18.50
CA VAL A 20 3.11 -12.98 -17.70
C VAL A 20 3.86 -11.65 -17.72
N ILE A 21 4.03 -11.06 -18.91
CA ILE A 21 4.66 -9.74 -19.06
C ILE A 21 3.87 -8.70 -18.29
N TYR A 22 2.55 -8.70 -18.43
CA TYR A 22 1.68 -7.78 -17.72
C TYR A 22 1.92 -7.83 -16.22
N LYS A 23 1.97 -9.04 -15.62
CA LYS A 23 2.26 -9.20 -14.19
C LYS A 23 3.65 -8.70 -13.82
N ILE A 24 4.65 -8.98 -14.63
CA ILE A 24 6.02 -8.51 -14.42
C ILE A 24 6.05 -6.98 -14.45
N LEU A 25 5.60 -6.35 -15.54
CA LEU A 25 5.66 -4.89 -15.69
C LEU A 25 4.81 -4.17 -14.64
N LYS A 26 3.62 -4.69 -14.31
CA LYS A 26 2.81 -4.17 -13.21
C LYS A 26 3.57 -4.22 -11.88
N ASN A 27 4.21 -5.34 -11.57
CA ASN A 27 5.00 -5.48 -10.34
C ASN A 27 6.19 -4.51 -10.31
N TYR A 28 6.87 -4.33 -11.45
CA TYR A 28 7.97 -3.37 -11.57
C TYR A 28 7.48 -1.93 -11.41
N LEU A 29 6.33 -1.58 -11.96
CA LEU A 29 5.78 -0.23 -11.84
C LEU A 29 5.46 0.12 -10.37
N ILE A 30 5.00 -0.85 -9.59
CA ILE A 30 4.69 -0.67 -8.17
C ILE A 30 5.97 -0.66 -7.31
N ASN A 31 6.84 -1.66 -7.49
CA ASN A 31 7.89 -2.00 -6.53
C ASN A 31 9.31 -1.61 -6.96
N SER A 32 9.55 -1.30 -8.24
CA SER A 32 10.89 -0.98 -8.74
C SER A 32 11.22 0.51 -8.59
N ASN A 33 12.51 0.79 -8.44
CA ASN A 33 13.06 2.15 -8.55
C ASN A 33 13.20 2.61 -10.01
N LYS A 34 13.15 1.68 -10.97
CA LYS A 34 13.27 1.95 -12.41
C LYS A 34 11.91 2.11 -13.08
N LYS A 35 11.05 2.95 -12.48
CA LYS A 35 9.68 3.18 -12.97
C LYS A 35 9.66 3.78 -14.37
N GLU A 36 10.61 4.67 -14.64
CA GLU A 36 10.73 5.34 -15.94
C GLU A 36 10.91 4.35 -17.09
N MET A 37 11.92 3.47 -17.02
CA MET A 37 12.14 2.42 -18.00
C MET A 37 10.96 1.43 -18.06
N THR A 38 10.31 1.18 -16.93
CA THR A 38 9.12 0.31 -16.89
C THR A 38 7.96 0.92 -17.67
N ILE A 39 7.78 2.25 -17.63
CA ILE A 39 6.76 2.98 -18.38
C ILE A 39 7.02 2.88 -19.89
N ASP A 40 8.28 3.02 -20.32
CA ASP A 40 8.66 2.89 -21.73
C ASP A 40 8.35 1.48 -22.26
N VAL A 41 8.73 0.45 -21.50
CA VAL A 41 8.46 -0.94 -21.86
C VAL A 41 6.96 -1.24 -21.84
N LEU A 42 6.20 -0.69 -20.87
CA LEU A 42 4.74 -0.80 -20.83
C LEU A 42 4.09 -0.28 -22.12
N GLY A 43 4.56 0.87 -22.62
CA GLY A 43 4.07 1.43 -23.89
C GLY A 43 4.27 0.48 -25.07
N THR A 44 5.41 -0.21 -25.12
CA THR A 44 5.74 -1.16 -26.20
C THR A 44 4.82 -2.39 -26.20
N PHE A 45 4.52 -2.95 -25.02
CA PHE A 45 3.71 -4.17 -24.91
C PHE A 45 2.22 -3.92 -24.75
N TYR A 46 1.81 -2.66 -24.57
CA TYR A 46 0.44 -2.26 -24.28
C TYR A 46 -0.61 -2.95 -25.18
N GLY A 47 -0.36 -2.98 -26.49
CA GLY A 47 -1.29 -3.54 -27.48
C GLY A 47 -1.65 -5.00 -27.22
N THR A 48 -0.80 -5.74 -26.50
CA THR A 48 -0.99 -7.17 -26.19
C THR A 48 -1.77 -7.42 -24.90
N PHE A 49 -2.04 -6.37 -24.12
CA PHE A 49 -2.66 -6.51 -22.81
C PHE A 49 -4.17 -6.56 -22.87
N ASN A 50 -4.72 -7.32 -21.91
CA ASN A 50 -6.15 -7.40 -21.73
C ASN A 50 -6.73 -6.03 -21.30
N LYS A 51 -7.60 -5.46 -22.13
CA LYS A 51 -8.14 -4.10 -21.93
C LYS A 51 -8.88 -3.92 -20.60
N TYR A 52 -9.58 -4.96 -20.13
CA TYR A 52 -10.23 -4.94 -18.82
C TYR A 52 -9.23 -4.85 -17.66
N LYS A 53 -8.14 -5.62 -17.68
CA LYS A 53 -7.06 -5.49 -16.67
C LYS A 53 -6.34 -4.16 -16.77
N VAL A 54 -6.20 -3.61 -17.99
CA VAL A 54 -5.63 -2.28 -18.18
C VAL A 54 -6.50 -1.23 -17.48
N SER A 55 -7.81 -1.22 -17.73
CA SER A 55 -8.72 -0.21 -17.18
C SER A 55 -8.85 -0.31 -15.65
N THR A 56 -8.95 -1.53 -15.12
CA THR A 56 -9.24 -1.77 -13.69
C THR A 56 -8.02 -1.76 -12.80
N GLU A 57 -6.84 -2.14 -13.32
CA GLU A 57 -5.63 -2.31 -12.50
C GLU A 57 -4.49 -1.38 -12.93
N LEU A 58 -4.11 -1.37 -14.22
CA LEU A 58 -2.91 -0.66 -14.68
C LEU A 58 -3.11 0.86 -14.71
N LEU A 59 -4.23 1.33 -15.26
CA LEU A 59 -4.53 2.75 -15.40
C LEU A 59 -4.53 3.47 -14.04
N PRO A 60 -5.18 2.96 -12.97
CA PRO A 60 -5.06 3.57 -11.64
C PRO A 60 -3.62 3.68 -11.11
N ILE A 61 -2.76 2.68 -11.38
CA ILE A 61 -1.35 2.70 -10.96
C ILE A 61 -0.57 3.77 -11.74
N LEU A 62 -0.81 3.91 -13.04
CA LEU A 62 -0.21 4.96 -13.86
C LEU A 62 -0.65 6.34 -13.37
N CYS A 63 -1.94 6.54 -13.08
CA CYS A 63 -2.43 7.79 -12.51
C CYS A 63 -1.76 8.12 -11.16
N THR A 64 -1.51 7.11 -10.33
CA THR A 64 -0.76 7.29 -9.05
C THR A 64 0.68 7.73 -9.31
N SER A 65 1.29 7.26 -10.41
CA SER A 65 2.67 7.61 -10.78
C SER A 65 2.82 9.07 -11.22
N LEU A 66 1.72 9.75 -11.59
CA LEU A 66 1.72 11.20 -11.89
C LEU A 66 2.06 12.07 -10.68
N ALA A 67 1.91 11.56 -9.45
CA ALA A 67 2.35 12.27 -8.25
C ALA A 67 3.88 12.48 -8.21
N ASN A 68 4.66 11.73 -9.01
CA ASN A 68 6.09 11.92 -9.15
C ASN A 68 6.39 12.78 -10.39
N GLU A 69 6.83 14.01 -10.17
CA GLU A 69 7.17 14.99 -11.23
C GLU A 69 8.14 14.42 -12.27
N ASN A 70 9.14 13.65 -11.82
CA ASN A 70 10.15 13.06 -12.71
C ASN A 70 9.57 12.01 -13.67
N LEU A 71 8.39 11.47 -13.39
CA LEU A 71 7.76 10.45 -14.24
C LEU A 71 6.63 11.02 -15.11
N GLN A 72 6.14 12.23 -14.81
CA GLN A 72 4.98 12.81 -15.46
C GLN A 72 5.15 12.89 -16.98
N TYR A 73 6.33 13.31 -17.45
CA TYR A 73 6.59 13.54 -18.88
C TYR A 73 6.44 12.28 -19.75
N LYS A 74 6.68 11.08 -19.19
CA LYS A 74 6.43 9.79 -19.86
C LYS A 74 5.07 9.21 -19.54
N THR A 75 4.59 9.43 -18.32
CA THR A 75 3.35 8.83 -17.83
C THR A 75 2.12 9.48 -18.49
N PHE A 76 2.10 10.80 -18.68
CA PHE A 76 0.98 11.50 -19.30
C PHE A 76 0.68 11.00 -20.73
N PRO A 77 1.65 10.96 -21.67
CA PRO A 77 1.40 10.44 -23.01
C PRO A 77 0.91 8.99 -23.02
N LEU A 78 1.44 8.15 -22.12
CA LEU A 78 1.00 6.76 -22.01
C LEU A 78 -0.45 6.66 -21.53
N ILE A 79 -0.84 7.47 -20.53
CA ILE A 79 -2.22 7.54 -20.05
C ILE A 79 -3.16 8.01 -21.17
N ASP A 80 -2.81 9.06 -21.90
CA ASP A 80 -3.63 9.58 -23.01
C ASP A 80 -3.84 8.53 -24.10
N MET A 81 -2.78 7.81 -24.47
CA MET A 81 -2.85 6.71 -25.41
C MET A 81 -3.78 5.60 -24.90
N ILE A 82 -3.64 5.21 -23.64
CA ILE A 82 -4.49 4.18 -23.02
C ILE A 82 -5.95 4.64 -23.00
N LEU A 83 -6.24 5.86 -22.55
CA LEU A 83 -7.60 6.38 -22.45
C LEU A 83 -8.27 6.46 -23.82
N LYS A 84 -7.53 6.90 -24.85
CA LYS A 84 -8.01 6.91 -26.22
C LYS A 84 -8.36 5.51 -26.71
N ASP A 85 -7.46 4.55 -26.53
CA ASP A 85 -7.68 3.17 -26.97
C ASP A 85 -8.82 2.48 -26.20
N LEU A 86 -8.94 2.71 -24.89
CA LEU A 86 -10.04 2.18 -24.08
C LEU A 86 -11.39 2.79 -24.48
N LYS A 87 -11.42 4.07 -24.89
CA LYS A 87 -12.63 4.72 -25.40
C LYS A 87 -13.09 4.08 -26.71
N ASP A 88 -12.15 3.75 -27.59
CA ASP A 88 -12.43 3.13 -28.88
C ASP A 88 -12.87 1.65 -28.73
N HIS A 89 -12.41 0.98 -27.67
CA HIS A 89 -12.71 -0.44 -27.39
C HIS A 89 -13.64 -0.66 -26.18
N LYS A 90 -14.52 0.31 -25.89
CA LYS A 90 -15.44 0.29 -24.72
C LYS A 90 -16.22 -1.02 -24.54
N GLU A 91 -16.60 -1.68 -25.64
CA GLU A 91 -17.40 -2.92 -25.62
C GLU A 91 -16.63 -4.12 -25.05
N GLN A 92 -15.30 -4.15 -25.22
CA GLN A 92 -14.44 -5.19 -24.64
C GLN A 92 -14.28 -5.05 -23.12
N ILE A 93 -14.52 -3.85 -22.60
CA ILE A 93 -14.49 -3.57 -21.16
C ILE A 93 -15.85 -3.90 -20.56
N ILE A 94 -16.92 -3.32 -21.12
CA ILE A 94 -18.29 -3.46 -20.61
C ILE A 94 -18.75 -4.92 -20.56
N SER A 95 -18.45 -5.73 -21.59
CA SER A 95 -18.82 -7.15 -21.62
C SER A 95 -18.28 -7.97 -20.44
N ARG A 96 -17.22 -7.51 -19.77
CA ARG A 96 -16.64 -8.14 -18.56
C ARG A 96 -17.10 -7.50 -17.25
N GLU A 97 -17.59 -6.27 -17.26
CA GLU A 97 -18.11 -5.60 -16.07
C GLU A 97 -19.42 -6.20 -15.56
N TRP A 98 -20.22 -6.79 -16.46
CA TRP A 98 -21.47 -7.46 -16.07
C TRP A 98 -21.27 -8.81 -15.36
N SER A 99 -20.04 -9.35 -15.25
CA SER A 99 -19.74 -10.37 -14.24
C SER A 99 -19.46 -9.69 -12.91
N PHE A 100 -20.54 -9.41 -12.18
CA PHE A 100 -20.60 -8.66 -10.92
C PHE A 100 -19.67 -9.16 -9.80
N GLU A 101 -19.04 -10.35 -9.95
CA GLU A 101 -18.03 -10.87 -9.02
C GLU A 101 -16.74 -10.03 -8.95
N ALA A 102 -16.27 -9.42 -10.04
CA ALA A 102 -14.93 -8.83 -10.09
C ALA A 102 -14.76 -7.51 -9.29
N PHE A 103 -15.86 -6.76 -9.09
CA PHE A 103 -15.82 -5.48 -8.38
C PHE A 103 -15.95 -5.58 -6.86
N LYS A 104 -16.38 -6.74 -6.33
CA LYS A 104 -16.47 -6.94 -4.88
C LYS A 104 -15.10 -6.86 -4.22
N ASP A 105 -14.04 -7.35 -4.87
CA ASP A 105 -12.70 -7.41 -4.26
C ASP A 105 -11.98 -6.05 -4.24
N PHE A 106 -12.29 -5.13 -5.14
CA PHE A 106 -11.66 -3.81 -5.20
C PHE A 106 -12.18 -2.86 -4.12
N PHE A 107 -13.50 -2.86 -3.87
CA PHE A 107 -14.10 -2.06 -2.79
C PHE A 107 -13.91 -2.68 -1.39
N SER A 108 -13.65 -3.99 -1.31
CA SER A 108 -13.43 -4.69 -0.03
C SER A 108 -12.10 -4.36 0.65
N ARG A 109 -11.15 -3.71 -0.03
CA ARG A 109 -9.84 -3.36 0.56
C ARG A 109 -9.86 -2.09 1.40
N LYS A 110 -10.94 -1.28 1.37
CA LYS A 110 -11.01 0.00 2.12
C LYS A 110 -11.52 -0.13 3.58
N GLY A 111 -11.46 -1.31 4.19
CA GLY A 111 -12.04 -1.51 5.53
C GLY A 111 -11.38 -2.57 6.43
N LYS A 112 -10.20 -3.09 6.10
CA LYS A 112 -9.53 -4.13 6.90
C LYS A 112 -8.13 -3.73 7.38
N ASP A 113 -8.01 -2.54 7.98
CA ASP A 113 -6.83 -2.18 8.81
C ASP A 113 -7.20 -1.50 10.14
N VAL A 114 -8.42 -1.71 10.66
CA VAL A 114 -8.84 -1.18 11.97
C VAL A 114 -9.30 -2.30 12.93
N LYS A 115 -8.65 -3.47 12.90
CA LYS A 115 -8.91 -4.53 13.89
C LYS A 115 -7.70 -5.03 14.68
N ASN A 116 -6.47 -4.66 14.31
CA ASN A 116 -5.29 -5.06 15.10
C ASN A 116 -4.88 -4.07 16.19
N ASN A 117 -5.44 -2.86 16.25
CA ASN A 117 -5.06 -1.89 17.28
C ASN A 117 -5.91 -1.94 18.58
N LYS A 118 -6.85 -2.90 18.72
CA LYS A 118 -7.63 -3.07 19.97
C LYS A 118 -7.02 -4.06 20.97
N ARG A 119 -5.99 -4.82 20.61
CA ARG A 119 -5.28 -5.71 21.55
C ARG A 119 -4.24 -4.96 22.39
N SER A 120 -3.59 -3.93 21.83
CA SER A 120 -2.54 -3.22 22.55
C SER A 120 -3.05 -2.36 23.73
N TYR A 121 -4.26 -1.79 23.66
CA TYR A 121 -4.77 -0.94 24.76
C TYR A 121 -5.29 -1.72 25.97
N LYS A 122 -5.80 -2.96 25.77
CA LYS A 122 -6.27 -3.80 26.90
C LYS A 122 -5.10 -4.44 27.68
N GLU A 123 -4.00 -4.76 27.01
CA GLU A 123 -2.82 -5.30 27.69
C GLU A 123 -2.05 -4.24 28.49
N ILE A 124 -2.10 -2.97 28.09
CA ILE A 124 -1.50 -1.86 28.84
C ILE A 124 -2.31 -1.53 30.11
N GLN A 125 -3.65 -1.60 30.06
CA GLN A 125 -4.49 -1.40 31.24
C GLN A 125 -4.38 -2.55 32.27
N ASN A 126 -4.34 -3.81 31.81
CA ASN A 126 -4.17 -4.95 32.71
C ASN A 126 -2.79 -5.00 33.40
N LYS A 127 -1.73 -4.43 32.80
CA LYS A 127 -0.41 -4.34 33.46
C LYS A 127 -0.34 -3.25 34.52
N GLN A 128 -1.09 -2.15 34.36
CA GLN A 128 -1.15 -1.07 35.37
C GLN A 128 -1.96 -1.48 36.62
N GLU A 129 -3.04 -2.24 36.47
CA GLU A 129 -3.80 -2.75 37.63
C GLU A 129 -3.02 -3.79 38.46
N VAL A 130 -2.16 -4.61 37.83
CA VAL A 130 -1.35 -5.62 38.54
C VAL A 130 -0.16 -5.00 39.28
N GLN A 131 0.34 -3.83 38.87
CA GLN A 131 1.35 -3.08 39.61
C GLN A 131 0.74 -2.29 40.79
N ASN A 132 -0.40 -1.63 40.59
CA ASN A 132 -1.09 -0.90 41.67
C ASN A 132 -1.58 -1.79 42.82
N ASN A 133 -1.95 -3.05 42.56
CA ASN A 133 -2.34 -4.00 43.61
C ASN A 133 -1.16 -4.65 44.35
N LYS A 134 0.09 -4.50 43.87
CA LYS A 134 1.28 -4.97 44.60
C LYS A 134 1.82 -3.91 45.54
N GLU A 135 1.69 -2.63 45.23
CA GLU A 135 2.15 -1.53 46.10
C GLU A 135 1.20 -1.28 47.30
N THR A 136 -0.11 -1.52 47.14
CA THR A 136 -1.07 -1.37 48.24
C THR A 136 -0.99 -2.47 49.30
N HIS A 137 -0.43 -3.65 48.99
CA HIS A 137 -0.28 -4.74 49.95
C HIS A 137 1.05 -4.74 50.74
N ILE A 138 2.02 -3.90 50.38
CA ILE A 138 3.29 -3.79 51.12
C ILE A 138 3.21 -2.68 52.19
N ASN A 139 2.41 -1.63 51.99
CA ASN A 139 2.30 -0.50 52.93
C ASN A 139 1.32 -0.71 54.10
N SER A 140 0.64 -1.85 54.21
CA SER A 140 -0.31 -2.13 55.32
C SER A 140 0.29 -2.96 56.47
N LYS A 141 1.61 -3.19 56.48
CA LYS A 141 2.31 -3.84 57.59
C LYS A 141 3.62 -3.12 57.90
N ILE A 142 3.55 -2.01 58.65
CA ILE A 142 4.53 -1.56 59.66
C ILE A 142 3.87 -0.45 60.51
N THR A 143 3.30 -0.88 61.64
CA THR A 143 3.28 -0.27 62.99
C THR A 143 3.10 1.24 63.21
N ASN A 144 1.94 1.58 63.81
CA ASN A 144 1.72 2.31 65.07
C ASN A 144 2.80 3.28 65.65
N THR A 145 2.38 4.55 65.79
CA THR A 145 2.53 5.48 66.95
C THR A 145 3.90 6.22 67.18
N PRO A 146 3.95 7.36 67.89
CA PRO A 146 3.86 8.71 67.29
C PRO A 146 5.01 9.65 67.74
N GLY A 147 5.20 10.80 67.06
CA GLY A 147 5.80 11.96 67.73
C GLY A 147 6.75 12.85 66.94
N TYR A 148 6.48 14.14 67.09
CA TYR A 148 7.38 15.30 67.19
C TYR A 148 8.03 15.91 65.93
N TYR A 149 7.66 17.20 65.79
CA TYR A 149 8.28 18.31 65.07
C TYR A 149 9.82 18.37 65.17
N PHE A 150 10.47 18.95 64.15
CA PHE A 150 11.51 20.03 64.20
C PHE A 150 12.12 20.17 62.77
N PHE A 151 11.88 21.25 62.02
CA PHE A 151 12.56 22.57 61.95
C PHE A 151 13.95 22.61 61.27
N SER A 152 14.10 23.64 60.41
CA SER A 152 15.35 24.22 59.84
C SER A 152 15.96 23.49 58.63
N ARG A 153 16.52 24.16 57.62
CA ARG A 153 16.85 25.58 57.38
C ARG A 153 17.10 25.70 55.87
N GLU A 154 16.55 26.72 55.23
CA GLU A 154 17.10 27.25 53.98
C GLU A 154 18.32 28.11 54.33
N THR A 155 19.40 27.95 53.57
CA THR A 155 20.44 28.98 53.43
C THR A 155 20.82 29.05 51.95
N ASN A 156 20.48 30.18 51.33
CA ASN A 156 21.33 30.84 50.34
C ASN A 156 22.39 31.64 51.09
#